data_AF-A0A6B3F6Q1-F1
#
_entry.id   AF-A0A6B3F6Q1-F1
#
_cell.length_a   1.000
_cell.length_b   1.000
_cell.length_c   1.000
_cell.angle_alpha   90.00
_cell.angle_beta   90.00
_cell.angle_gamma   90.00
#
_symmetry.space_group_name_H-M   'P 1'
#
loop_
_entity.id
_entity.type
_entity.pdbx_description
1 polymer ?
#
loop_
_entity_poly.entity_id
_entity_poly.type
_entity_poly.pdbx_seq_one_letter_code
_entity_poly.pdbx_strand_id
1 'polypeptide(L)' 'PRQVEVASHESAPLPPGHLRVRTRYSGISAGTELTAYRGTNPYLTRTWDAEARLFRDGAAGIEYPVAGWGYS' A
#
# COMPACT_ATOMS: atom_id res chain seq x y z
N PRO A 1 -4.17 0.56 12.61
CA PRO A 1 -2.72 0.83 12.45
C PRO A 1 -1.90 0.04 13.48
N ARG A 2 -0.58 -0.05 13.29
CA ARG A 2 0.39 -0.72 14.20
C ARG A 2 0.26 -2.24 14.34
N GLN A 3 -0.49 -2.91 13.47
CA GLN A 3 -0.62 -4.37 13.44
C GLN A 3 -0.13 -4.92 12.12
N VAL A 4 0.75 -5.91 12.14
CA VAL A 4 1.29 -6.51 10.92
C VAL A 4 1.21 -8.04 11.02
N GLU A 5 0.88 -8.67 9.91
CA GLU A 5 0.83 -10.11 9.78
C GLU A 5 1.51 -10.55 8.49
N VAL A 6 2.04 -11.77 8.51
CA VAL A 6 2.49 -12.45 7.29
C VAL A 6 1.31 -13.28 6.80
N ALA A 7 0.69 -12.84 5.72
CA ALA A 7 -0.44 -13.54 5.10
C ALA A 7 0.02 -14.36 3.89
N SER A 8 -0.61 -15.51 3.67
CA SER A 8 -0.46 -16.26 2.42
C SER A 8 -1.09 -15.49 1.26
N HIS A 9 -0.41 -15.45 0.12
CA HIS A 9 -0.93 -14.84 -1.10
C HIS A 9 -0.80 -15.82 -2.26
N GLU A 10 -1.88 -16.01 -3.02
CA GLU A 10 -1.88 -16.89 -4.19
C GLU A 10 -1.11 -16.22 -5.35
N SER A 11 -0.31 -16.99 -6.07
CA SER A 11 0.35 -16.48 -7.26
C SER A 11 -0.66 -16.31 -8.39
N ALA A 12 -0.82 -15.09 -8.89
CA ALA A 12 -1.63 -14.81 -10.08
C ALA A 12 -1.12 -15.60 -11.31
N PRO A 13 -1.95 -15.84 -12.35
CA PRO A 13 -1.49 -16.35 -13.63
C PRO A 13 -0.37 -15.48 -14.22
N LEU A 14 0.49 -16.05 -15.08
CA LEU A 14 1.54 -15.31 -15.76
C LEU A 14 1.10 -14.99 -17.20
N PRO A 15 0.66 -13.75 -17.50
CA PRO A 15 0.23 -13.39 -18.85
C PRO A 15 1.40 -13.40 -19.84
N PRO A 16 1.13 -13.51 -21.16
CA PRO A 16 2.15 -13.35 -22.18
C PRO A 16 2.91 -12.02 -22.04
N GLY A 17 4.24 -12.06 -22.12
CA GLY A 17 5.10 -10.88 -22.00
C GLY A 17 5.45 -10.48 -20.55
N HIS A 18 4.94 -11.18 -19.54
CA HIS A 18 5.28 -10.92 -18.14
C HIS A 18 6.43 -11.81 -17.66
N LEU A 19 7.08 -11.41 -16.58
CA LEU A 19 8.11 -12.18 -15.89
C LEU A 19 7.73 -12.40 -14.41
N ARG A 20 8.22 -13.49 -13.83
CA ARG A 20 8.05 -13.80 -12.41
C ARG A 20 9.37 -13.61 -11.67
N VAL A 21 9.38 -12.70 -10.70
CA VAL A 21 10.55 -12.45 -9.85
C VAL A 21 10.42 -13.23 -8.55
N ARG A 22 11.51 -13.90 -8.14
CA ARG A 22 11.66 -14.41 -6.78
C ARG A 22 12.45 -13.40 -5.95
N THR A 23 11.75 -12.61 -5.15
CA THR A 23 12.35 -11.66 -4.21
C THR A 23 13.24 -12.41 -3.21
N ARG A 24 14.52 -12.02 -3.13
CA ARG A 24 15.47 -12.56 -2.15
C ARG A 24 15.53 -11.71 -0.88
N TYR A 25 15.44 -10.39 -1.07
CA TYR A 25 15.48 -9.39 -0.02
C TYR A 25 14.49 -8.27 -0.36
N SER A 26 13.86 -7.70 0.65
CA SER A 26 13.03 -6.51 0.56
C SER A 26 13.37 -5.56 1.71
N GLY A 27 13.06 -4.28 1.51
CA GLY A 27 13.17 -3.26 2.54
C GLY A 27 11.81 -2.61 2.78
N ILE A 28 11.66 -1.98 3.94
CA ILE A 28 10.46 -1.22 4.30
C ILE A 28 10.76 0.26 4.10
N SER A 29 10.01 0.92 3.23
CA SER A 29 10.11 2.36 2.99
C SER A 29 9.60 3.15 4.18
N ALA A 30 10.38 4.17 4.54
CA ALA A 30 9.96 5.15 5.54
C ALA A 30 8.77 6.01 5.07
N GLY A 31 8.70 6.31 3.77
CA GLY A 31 7.67 7.19 3.19
C GLY A 31 6.38 6.48 2.80
N THR A 32 6.44 5.18 2.50
CA THR A 32 5.30 4.40 1.99
C THR A 32 4.78 3.43 3.05
N GLU A 33 5.50 2.35 3.37
CA GLU A 33 4.97 1.34 4.30
C GLU A 33 4.91 1.84 5.75
N LEU A 34 5.96 2.52 6.24
CA LEU A 34 5.96 2.99 7.63
C LEU A 34 4.92 4.08 7.90
N THR A 35 4.55 4.90 6.90
CA THR A 35 3.50 5.91 7.09
C THR A 35 2.14 5.25 7.25
N ALA A 36 1.83 4.17 6.51
CA ALA A 36 0.58 3.43 6.73
C ALA A 36 0.59 2.66 8.04
N TYR A 37 1.69 1.95 8.35
CA TYR A 37 1.82 1.23 9.62
C TYR A 37 1.60 2.16 10.82
N ARG A 38 2.18 3.37 10.79
CA ARG A 38 2.04 4.37 11.86
C ARG A 38 0.72 5.13 11.81
N GLY A 39 -0.05 5.03 10.72
CA GLY A 39 -1.30 5.79 10.52
C GLY A 39 -1.09 7.25 10.14
N THR A 40 0.13 7.66 9.77
CA THR A 40 0.45 9.04 9.37
C THR A 40 0.32 9.25 7.86
N ASN A 41 -0.02 8.20 7.10
CA ASN A 41 -0.26 8.33 5.68
C ASN A 41 -1.56 9.12 5.45
N PRO A 42 -1.55 10.22 4.65
CA PRO A 42 -2.73 11.04 4.45
C PRO A 42 -3.89 10.28 3.79
N TYR A 43 -3.63 9.22 3.01
CA TYR A 43 -4.71 8.40 2.44
C TYR A 43 -5.54 7.66 3.50
N LEU A 44 -5.02 7.48 4.73
CA LEU A 44 -5.72 6.87 5.86
C LEU A 44 -6.55 7.86 6.70
N THR A 45 -6.42 9.17 6.44
CA THR A 45 -7.01 10.21 7.31
C THR A 45 -7.67 11.35 6.56
N ARG A 46 -7.45 11.45 5.24
CA ARG A 46 -7.87 12.55 4.38
C ARG A 46 -8.29 12.03 3.02
N THR A 47 -8.99 12.88 2.27
CA THR A 47 -9.42 12.60 0.89
C THR A 47 -8.44 13.24 -0.10
N TRP A 48 -8.02 12.48 -1.11
CA TRP A 48 -7.23 13.01 -2.23
C TRP A 48 -8.14 13.70 -3.25
N ASP A 49 -7.89 14.98 -3.52
CA ASP A 49 -8.51 15.74 -4.62
C ASP A 49 -7.58 15.67 -5.84
N ALA A 50 -8.02 14.96 -6.88
CA ALA A 50 -7.24 14.77 -8.10
C ALA A 50 -7.15 16.04 -8.97
N GLU A 51 -8.14 16.93 -8.92
CA GLU A 51 -8.15 18.17 -9.70
C GLU A 51 -7.18 19.18 -9.09
N ALA A 52 -7.29 19.40 -7.77
CA ALA A 52 -6.40 20.31 -7.06
C ALA A 52 -5.02 19.71 -6.75
N ARG A 53 -4.88 18.37 -6.84
CA ARG A 53 -3.68 17.61 -6.44
C ARG A 53 -3.28 17.84 -4.98
N LEU A 54 -4.26 17.86 -4.09
CA LEU A 54 -4.08 18.13 -2.66
C LEU A 54 -4.90 17.17 -1.80
N PHE A 55 -4.45 16.98 -0.56
CA PHE A 55 -5.27 16.32 0.47
C PHE A 55 -6.16 17.33 1.16
N ARG A 56 -7.45 17.02 1.24
CA ARG A 56 -8.46 17.81 1.95
C ARG A 56 -8.95 17.04 3.18
N ASP A 57 -9.42 17.78 4.17
CA ASP A 57 -10.13 17.17 5.29
C ASP A 57 -11.38 16.44 4.74
N GLY A 58 -11.60 15.21 5.21
CA GLY A 58 -12.60 14.32 4.63
C GLY A 58 -12.35 12.87 5.04
N ALA A 59 -13.19 11.96 4.56
CA ALA A 59 -13.05 10.54 4.85
C ALA A 59 -11.76 9.97 4.24
N ALA A 60 -11.21 8.95 4.88
CA ALA A 60 -10.06 8.22 4.38
C ALA A 60 -10.38 7.55 3.04
N GLY A 61 -9.43 7.58 2.10
CA GLY A 61 -9.57 6.89 0.82
C GLY A 61 -9.25 5.40 0.90
N ILE A 62 -8.55 4.97 1.95
CA ILE A 62 -8.23 3.58 2.26
C ILE A 62 -8.35 3.34 3.77
N GLU A 63 -8.52 2.09 4.15
CA GLU A 63 -8.59 1.67 5.55
C GLU A 63 -7.40 0.77 5.93
N TYR A 64 -7.14 0.69 7.23
CA TYR A 64 -6.14 -0.20 7.80
C TYR A 64 -6.79 -1.50 8.28
N PRO A 65 -6.21 -2.70 8.07
CA PRO A 65 -4.91 -2.97 7.46
C PRO A 65 -4.91 -2.77 5.94
N VAL A 66 -3.80 -2.21 5.43
CA VAL A 66 -3.60 -2.02 4.00
C VAL A 66 -3.06 -3.31 3.40
N ALA A 67 -3.77 -3.87 2.41
CA ALA A 67 -3.36 -5.07 1.68
C ALA A 67 -3.04 -4.73 0.21
N GLY A 68 -2.15 -5.51 -0.42
CA GLY A 68 -1.85 -5.39 -1.84
C GLY A 68 -1.07 -4.13 -2.24
N TRP A 69 -0.38 -3.49 -1.30
CA TRP A 69 0.45 -2.32 -1.60
C TRP A 69 1.84 -2.74 -2.09
N GLY A 70 2.25 -2.23 -3.26
CA GLY A 70 3.54 -2.54 -3.88
C GLY A 70 3.39 -3.35 -5.17
N TYR A 71 4.31 -4.30 -5.38
CA TYR A 71 4.30 -5.18 -6.55
C TYR A 71 3.57 -6.48 -6.20
N SER A 72 2.43 -6.73 -6.85
CA SER A 72 1.67 -8.00 -6.79
C SER A 72 1.69 -8.70 -8.14
#